data_AF-A0A3B0YZT8-F1
#
_entry.id   AF-A0A3B0YZT8-F1
#
_cell.length_a   1.000
_cell.length_b   1.000
_cell.length_c   1.000
_cell.angle_alpha   90.00
_cell.angle_beta   90.00
_cell.angle_gamma   90.00
#
_symmetry.space_group_name_H-M   'P 1'
#
loop_
_entity.id
_entity.type
_entity.pdbx_description
1 polymer ?
#
loop_
_entity_poly.entity_id
_entity_poly.type
_entity_poly.pdbx_seq_one_letter_code
_entity_poly.pdbx_strand_id
1 'polypeptide(L)'
;MSNSFSTRSTLNCNGKDYEIYRLPALEKDVSTLPYSLKVLLENLLRFEDDKTVTRDDIEALVNWDPNAAPSQEIAYRPARVLMQDFTGVPAVVDLAAMRDAMKALGGDPEKINPLQPAELVIDHSIQIDSFGRKDSMDVNARIEYQRNQERYAFLKWGQKAFSNFKVVPPDTGIVHQVNLEYLARVVFAQKNDGVLQAYPDTLVGTDSHTTMINGLGVLGWGVGGIEAEAAMLGQPVSMLIPQVVGFKLNGELPEGATATDLVLLVVEMLRAHGVVGKFVEFFGDGLDHLSLADRATLANMAPEYGATCGIFPIDEETLNYLRLSGRSEEQIALTEAYAREQGMFRVKGQAGATYTSVVELELADVVPSLAGPKRPQDRVPLSDSKRMFNEALTAMKAEHKLVSQPASGSINGQDFELGDGAVVIASITSCTNTSNPSVMLGAGLVARKAAAKGLKVKPWVKTSLAPGSQVVTEYLNQAGLMGDLETLGFHVIGYGCATCIGNSGPLPEPVSKAIADGNLSACSVLSGNRNFEGRVHAEVRMNYLASPPLVVAYAIAGTM
;
A
#
# COMPACT_ATOMS: atom_id res chain seq x y z
N MET A 1 -1.42 11.45 33.29
CA MET A 1 -0.43 10.51 32.73
C MET A 1 0.74 10.44 33.69
N SER A 2 1.08 9.22 34.08
CA SER A 2 2.27 8.92 34.87
C SER A 2 3.52 9.16 34.01
N ASN A 3 4.69 9.21 34.64
CA ASN A 3 5.99 9.35 33.97
C ASN A 3 7.03 8.61 34.82
N SER A 4 6.79 7.33 35.09
CA SER A 4 7.54 6.55 36.08
C SER A 4 9.00 6.30 35.66
N PHE A 5 9.31 6.50 34.38
CA PHE A 5 10.66 6.41 33.82
C PHE A 5 11.35 7.77 33.64
N SER A 6 10.71 8.87 34.04
CA SER A 6 11.25 10.23 33.90
C SER A 6 11.70 10.59 32.47
N THR A 7 11.00 10.09 31.45
CA THR A 7 11.35 10.28 30.03
C THR A 7 10.79 11.56 29.43
N ARG A 8 9.75 12.14 30.05
CA ARG A 8 9.19 13.44 29.63
C ARG A 8 10.25 14.54 29.63
N SER A 9 10.41 15.20 28.49
CA SER A 9 11.42 16.24 28.28
C SER A 9 10.97 17.24 27.21
N THR A 10 11.79 18.25 26.96
CA THR A 10 11.54 19.28 25.95
C THR A 10 12.55 19.17 24.81
N LEU A 11 12.04 19.06 23.59
CA LEU A 11 12.80 19.21 22.36
C LEU A 11 12.58 20.63 21.83
N ASN A 12 13.65 21.42 21.75
CA ASN A 12 13.60 22.71 21.05
C ASN A 12 13.94 22.48 19.58
N CYS A 13 13.03 22.86 18.68
CA CYS A 13 13.26 22.83 17.24
C CYS A 13 12.72 24.12 16.62
N ASN A 14 13.56 24.84 15.87
CA ASN A 14 13.21 26.11 15.21
C ASN A 14 12.54 27.14 16.14
N GLY A 15 13.00 27.23 17.40
CA GLY A 15 12.48 28.18 18.39
C GLY A 15 11.09 27.81 18.95
N LYS A 16 10.61 26.59 18.69
CA LYS A 16 9.40 26.02 19.31
C LYS A 16 9.81 24.90 20.26
N ASP A 17 9.17 24.87 21.42
CA ASP A 17 9.33 23.80 22.40
C ASP A 17 8.26 22.74 22.20
N TYR A 18 8.69 21.49 22.06
CA TYR A 18 7.85 20.32 21.95
C TYR A 18 8.08 19.44 23.18
N GLU A 19 7.01 19.06 23.87
CA GLU A 19 7.09 18.00 24.86
C GLU A 19 7.25 16.64 24.13
N ILE A 20 8.24 15.86 24.55
CA ILE A 20 8.55 14.54 24.01
C ILE A 20 8.81 13.55 25.15
N TYR A 21 8.73 12.25 24.86
CA TYR A 21 9.07 11.17 25.78
C TYR A 21 10.36 10.48 25.28
N ARG A 22 11.51 10.89 25.83
CA ARG A 22 12.85 10.53 25.33
C ARG A 22 13.21 9.08 25.64
N LEU A 23 13.41 8.27 24.60
CA LEU A 23 13.93 6.91 24.75
C LEU A 23 15.32 6.85 25.41
N PRO A 24 16.29 7.74 25.08
CA PRO A 24 17.61 7.71 25.70
C PRO A 24 17.64 8.04 27.20
N ALA A 25 16.53 8.50 27.78
CA ALA A 25 16.43 8.75 29.22
C ALA A 25 16.17 7.48 30.05
N LEU A 26 15.88 6.35 29.40
CA LEU A 26 15.72 5.05 30.05
C LEU A 26 17.08 4.55 30.60
N GLU A 27 17.07 3.94 31.79
CA GLU A 27 18.29 3.42 32.43
C GLU A 27 18.94 2.29 31.62
N LYS A 28 18.11 1.46 30.96
CA LYS A 28 18.60 0.40 30.08
C LYS A 28 18.76 0.94 28.67
N ASP A 29 19.88 0.58 28.04
CA ASP A 29 20.14 0.92 26.66
C ASP A 29 19.16 0.21 25.71
N VAL A 30 18.35 1.01 25.01
CA VAL A 30 17.38 0.58 23.99
C VAL A 30 17.85 0.89 22.57
N SER A 31 19.10 1.31 22.40
CA SER A 31 19.67 1.67 21.09
C SER A 31 19.64 0.51 20.09
N THR A 32 19.73 -0.73 20.59
CA THR A 32 19.71 -1.97 19.81
C THR A 32 18.31 -2.56 19.61
N LEU A 33 17.24 -1.95 20.15
CA LEU A 33 15.88 -2.35 19.83
C LEU A 33 15.58 -2.08 18.34
N PRO A 34 14.83 -2.96 17.66
CA PRO A 34 14.29 -2.66 16.34
C PRO A 34 13.56 -1.32 16.31
N TYR A 35 13.70 -0.59 15.19
CA TYR A 35 13.02 0.69 14.97
C TYR A 35 11.52 0.62 15.28
N SER A 36 10.85 -0.43 14.81
CA SER A 36 9.43 -0.66 15.07
C SER A 36 9.09 -0.78 16.56
N LEU A 37 9.93 -1.45 17.36
CA LEU A 37 9.72 -1.57 18.81
C LEU A 37 10.02 -0.27 19.54
N LYS A 38 10.96 0.54 19.05
CA LYS A 38 11.18 1.91 19.58
C LYS A 38 9.94 2.77 19.40
N VAL A 39 9.24 2.66 18.26
CA VAL A 39 7.98 3.37 18.02
C VAL A 39 6.88 2.92 19.00
N LEU A 40 6.75 1.61 19.24
CA LEU A 40 5.82 1.10 20.26
C LEU A 40 6.20 1.53 21.68
N LEU A 41 7.49 1.55 22.01
CA LEU A 41 7.99 1.96 23.31
C LEU A 41 7.71 3.44 23.60
N GLU A 42 7.92 4.31 22.61
CA GLU A 42 7.50 5.72 22.70
C GLU A 42 6.00 5.84 22.99
N ASN A 43 5.19 5.05 22.29
CA ASN A 43 3.75 5.06 22.45
C ASN A 43 3.33 4.71 23.88
N LEU A 44 3.90 3.63 24.44
CA LEU A 44 3.61 3.22 25.81
C LEU A 44 4.08 4.27 26.83
N LEU A 45 5.28 4.81 26.67
CA LEU A 45 5.80 5.87 27.56
C LEU A 45 4.90 7.10 27.58
N ARG A 46 4.42 7.54 26.41
CA ARG A 46 3.54 8.70 26.29
C ARG A 46 2.15 8.46 26.87
N PHE A 47 1.66 7.22 26.84
CA PHE A 47 0.32 6.85 27.31
C PHE A 47 0.28 6.16 28.68
N GLU A 48 1.37 6.19 29.45
CA GLU A 48 1.42 5.63 30.79
C GLU A 48 0.35 6.25 31.71
N ASP A 49 -0.54 5.40 32.24
CA ASP A 49 -1.69 5.83 33.04
C ASP A 49 -2.04 4.88 34.20
N ASP A 50 -1.24 3.82 34.41
CA ASP A 50 -1.43 2.77 35.42
C ASP A 50 -2.79 2.04 35.33
N LYS A 51 -3.46 2.13 34.18
CA LYS A 51 -4.76 1.48 33.92
C LYS A 51 -4.75 0.67 32.64
N THR A 52 -4.38 1.32 31.55
CA THR A 52 -4.30 0.72 30.21
C THR A 52 -2.87 0.50 29.80
N VAL A 53 -1.96 1.38 30.18
CA VAL A 53 -0.52 1.19 30.04
C VAL A 53 0.10 1.30 31.41
N THR A 54 0.66 0.20 31.88
CA THR A 54 1.32 0.07 33.16
C THR A 54 2.83 0.17 33.00
N ARG A 55 3.54 0.37 34.13
CA ARG A 55 4.99 0.27 34.16
C ARG A 55 5.50 -1.06 33.60
N ASP A 56 4.85 -2.17 33.94
CA ASP A 56 5.26 -3.52 33.52
C ASP A 56 5.20 -3.69 32.00
N ASP A 57 4.20 -3.08 31.33
CA ASP A 57 4.09 -3.11 29.87
C ASP A 57 5.27 -2.40 29.19
N ILE A 58 5.73 -1.29 29.78
CA ILE A 58 6.90 -0.54 29.31
C ILE A 58 8.18 -1.35 29.58
N GLU A 59 8.33 -1.92 30.77
CA GLU A 59 9.49 -2.76 31.12
C GLU A 59 9.59 -4.00 30.21
N ALA A 60 8.46 -4.55 29.75
CA ALA A 60 8.44 -5.68 28.83
C ALA A 60 9.04 -5.33 27.45
N LEU A 61 8.79 -4.13 26.91
CA LEU A 61 9.43 -3.67 25.67
C LEU A 61 10.90 -3.31 25.88
N VAL A 62 11.23 -2.65 26.99
CA VAL A 62 12.63 -2.35 27.37
C VAL A 62 13.45 -3.63 27.53
N ASN A 63 12.82 -4.70 28.01
CA ASN A 63 13.41 -6.03 28.21
C ASN A 63 13.10 -7.04 27.12
N TRP A 64 12.71 -6.58 25.93
CA TRP A 64 12.37 -7.47 24.83
C TRP A 64 13.51 -8.46 24.51
N ASP A 65 13.17 -9.75 24.52
CA ASP A 65 14.07 -10.84 24.16
C ASP A 65 13.71 -11.34 22.74
N PRO A 66 14.63 -11.22 21.76
CA PRO A 66 14.38 -11.65 20.39
C PRO A 66 14.06 -13.15 20.26
N ASN A 67 14.47 -13.98 21.23
CA ASN A 67 14.29 -15.43 21.20
C ASN A 67 13.01 -15.90 21.93
N ALA A 68 12.36 -15.01 22.68
CA ALA A 68 11.16 -15.35 23.40
C ALA A 68 9.96 -15.51 22.46
N ALA A 69 9.04 -16.41 22.83
CA ALA A 69 7.73 -16.45 22.20
C ALA A 69 6.91 -15.23 22.68
N PRO A 70 6.12 -14.59 21.79
CA PRO A 70 5.21 -13.52 22.19
C PRO A 70 4.24 -14.00 23.27
N SER A 71 4.27 -13.35 24.43
CA SER A 71 3.44 -13.72 25.60
C SER A 71 2.84 -12.53 26.33
N GLN A 72 3.50 -11.36 26.28
CA GLN A 72 3.00 -10.13 26.89
C GLN A 72 2.13 -9.36 25.89
N GLU A 73 0.95 -8.96 26.36
CA GLU A 73 0.04 -8.06 25.66
C GLU A 73 0.34 -6.60 26.05
N ILE A 74 0.23 -5.69 25.10
CA ILE A 74 0.38 -4.25 25.30
C ILE A 74 -0.81 -3.49 24.69
N ALA A 75 -1.11 -2.33 25.27
CA ALA A 75 -2.17 -1.43 24.83
C ALA A 75 -1.61 -0.30 23.93
N TYR A 76 -1.55 -0.56 22.63
CA TYR A 76 -1.05 0.40 21.65
C TYR A 76 -2.15 1.40 21.22
N ARG A 77 -1.84 2.70 21.21
CA ARG A 77 -2.77 3.73 20.71
C ARG A 77 -2.25 4.34 19.42
N PRO A 78 -2.87 4.11 18.25
CA PRO A 78 -2.43 4.74 17.02
C PRO A 78 -2.51 6.27 17.12
N ALA A 79 -1.75 7.01 16.32
CA ALA A 79 -1.85 8.47 16.26
C ALA A 79 -3.06 8.92 15.43
N ARG A 80 -3.50 8.10 14.46
CA ARG A 80 -4.64 8.35 13.58
C ARG A 80 -5.22 7.06 12.99
N VAL A 81 -6.38 7.16 12.34
CA VAL A 81 -7.05 6.07 11.63
C VAL A 81 -7.25 6.43 10.16
N LEU A 82 -6.97 5.49 9.26
CA LEU A 82 -7.14 5.64 7.81
C LEU A 82 -8.23 4.70 7.29
N MET A 83 -9.11 5.18 6.42
CA MET A 83 -10.20 4.41 5.84
C MET A 83 -10.31 4.63 4.34
N GLN A 84 -10.97 3.69 3.68
CA GLN A 84 -11.43 3.78 2.30
C GLN A 84 -12.95 3.58 2.24
N ASP A 85 -13.63 3.91 1.14
CA ASP A 85 -15.10 4.02 1.11
C ASP A 85 -15.88 2.70 1.24
N PHE A 86 -15.34 1.53 0.88
CA PHE A 86 -15.99 0.23 1.10
C PHE A 86 -16.09 -0.14 2.57
N THR A 87 -15.05 0.14 3.37
CA THR A 87 -15.04 -0.15 4.81
C THR A 87 -15.39 1.06 5.67
N GLY A 88 -15.25 2.26 5.14
CA GLY A 88 -15.57 3.50 5.84
C GLY A 88 -17.05 3.85 5.81
N VAL A 89 -17.81 3.46 4.77
CA VAL A 89 -19.27 3.56 4.80
C VAL A 89 -19.87 2.79 5.99
N PRO A 90 -19.60 1.47 6.18
CA PRO A 90 -20.12 0.76 7.33
C PRO A 90 -19.59 1.34 8.66
N ALA A 91 -18.32 1.77 8.74
CA ALA A 91 -17.81 2.41 9.96
C ALA A 91 -18.57 3.69 10.35
N VAL A 92 -18.95 4.52 9.38
CA VAL A 92 -19.77 5.73 9.62
C VAL A 92 -21.22 5.35 9.99
N VAL A 93 -21.75 4.25 9.44
CA VAL A 93 -23.04 3.70 9.88
C VAL A 93 -22.97 3.25 11.34
N ASP A 94 -21.90 2.56 11.72
CA ASP A 94 -21.71 2.06 13.09
C ASP A 94 -21.57 3.21 14.09
N LEU A 95 -20.80 4.27 13.76
CA LEU A 95 -20.76 5.49 14.58
C LEU A 95 -22.13 6.17 14.72
N ALA A 96 -22.93 6.20 13.65
CA ALA A 96 -24.29 6.73 13.72
C ALA A 96 -25.20 5.88 14.61
N ALA A 97 -25.13 4.55 14.48
CA ALA A 97 -25.88 3.62 15.31
C ALA A 97 -25.46 3.71 16.79
N MET A 98 -24.17 3.90 17.07
CA MET A 98 -23.66 4.13 18.42
C MET A 98 -24.20 5.43 19.03
N ARG A 99 -24.38 6.50 18.24
CA ARG A 99 -25.05 7.73 18.69
C ARG A 99 -26.50 7.47 19.11
N ASP A 100 -27.24 6.70 18.31
CA ASP A 100 -28.62 6.32 18.64
C ASP A 100 -28.68 5.46 19.90
N ALA A 101 -27.76 4.49 20.05
CA ALA A 101 -27.65 3.67 21.25
C ALA A 101 -27.31 4.49 22.50
N MET A 102 -26.35 5.42 22.40
CA MET A 102 -25.96 6.32 23.48
C MET A 102 -27.16 7.17 23.94
N LYS A 103 -27.94 7.69 22.99
CA LYS A 103 -29.19 8.41 23.28
C LYS A 103 -30.23 7.55 23.97
N ALA A 104 -30.45 6.33 23.48
CA ALA A 104 -31.41 5.39 24.06
C ALA A 104 -31.05 5.00 25.52
N LEU A 105 -29.76 4.97 25.83
CA LEU A 105 -29.23 4.75 27.19
C LEU A 105 -29.24 6.01 28.07
N GLY A 106 -29.73 7.15 27.57
CA GLY A 106 -29.77 8.42 28.29
C GLY A 106 -28.42 9.14 28.41
N GLY A 107 -27.42 8.71 27.63
CA GLY A 107 -26.11 9.35 27.53
C GLY A 107 -26.08 10.49 26.52
N ASP A 108 -24.90 11.11 26.37
CA ASP A 108 -24.64 12.18 25.42
C ASP A 108 -24.09 11.61 24.09
N PRO A 109 -24.85 11.67 22.98
CA PRO A 109 -24.42 11.15 21.68
C PRO A 109 -23.18 11.83 21.12
N GLU A 110 -22.92 13.09 21.49
CA GLU A 110 -21.75 13.82 20.98
C GLU A 110 -20.42 13.24 21.50
N LYS A 111 -20.46 12.40 22.54
CA LYS A 111 -19.29 11.60 22.96
C LYS A 111 -18.90 10.52 21.97
N ILE A 112 -19.81 10.10 21.09
CA ILE A 112 -19.48 9.23 19.96
C ILE A 112 -18.94 10.13 18.84
N ASN A 113 -17.64 10.36 18.91
CA ASN A 113 -16.88 11.15 17.95
C ASN A 113 -15.44 10.63 17.93
N PRO A 114 -14.76 10.59 16.77
CA PRO A 114 -13.35 10.26 16.73
C PRO A 114 -12.52 11.19 17.64
N LEU A 115 -11.76 10.62 18.56
CA LEU A 115 -10.85 11.33 19.47
C LEU A 115 -9.49 11.59 18.81
N GLN A 116 -9.18 10.83 17.78
CA GLN A 116 -7.99 10.96 16.95
C GLN A 116 -8.39 11.33 15.52
N PRO A 117 -7.47 11.89 14.71
CA PRO A 117 -7.73 12.12 13.29
C PRO A 117 -8.20 10.83 12.59
N ALA A 118 -9.34 10.91 11.93
CA ALA A 118 -9.91 9.83 11.13
C ALA A 118 -10.06 10.31 9.68
N GLU A 119 -9.38 9.66 8.76
CA GLU A 119 -9.22 10.13 7.39
C GLU A 119 -9.73 9.06 6.42
N LEU A 120 -10.72 9.39 5.60
CA LEU A 120 -11.31 8.50 4.62
C LEU A 120 -10.99 8.97 3.20
N VAL A 121 -10.58 8.06 2.32
CA VAL A 121 -10.40 8.33 0.88
C VAL A 121 -11.43 7.54 0.08
N ILE A 122 -12.10 8.19 -0.88
CA ILE A 122 -13.04 7.51 -1.78
C ILE A 122 -12.31 7.07 -3.05
N ASP A 123 -12.05 5.77 -3.18
CA ASP A 123 -11.21 5.20 -4.25
C ASP A 123 -11.61 3.77 -4.69
N HIS A 124 -12.52 3.09 -3.97
CA HIS A 124 -12.99 1.73 -4.29
C HIS A 124 -14.27 1.71 -5.14
N SER A 125 -14.82 2.86 -5.50
CA SER A 125 -16.10 2.97 -6.20
C SER A 125 -15.98 3.05 -7.72
N ILE A 126 -14.88 3.59 -8.25
CA ILE A 126 -14.66 3.71 -9.69
C ILE A 126 -14.48 2.32 -10.34
N GLN A 127 -15.10 2.14 -11.51
CA GLN A 127 -15.01 0.93 -12.33
C GLN A 127 -14.61 1.30 -13.76
N ILE A 128 -13.92 0.38 -14.45
CA ILE A 128 -13.49 0.58 -15.84
C ILE A 128 -14.61 0.18 -16.82
N ASP A 129 -15.71 0.94 -16.80
CA ASP A 129 -16.83 0.78 -17.73
C ASP A 129 -16.44 1.19 -19.17
N SER A 130 -15.59 2.21 -19.29
CA SER A 130 -14.97 2.70 -20.52
C SER A 130 -13.44 2.64 -20.41
N PHE A 131 -12.78 2.28 -21.50
CA PHE A 131 -11.33 2.16 -21.59
C PHE A 131 -10.82 2.49 -23.00
N GLY A 132 -9.50 2.65 -23.15
CA GLY A 132 -8.86 2.76 -24.47
C GLY A 132 -9.19 4.02 -25.27
N ARG A 133 -9.81 5.04 -24.65
CA ARG A 133 -10.18 6.31 -25.29
C ARG A 133 -10.00 7.50 -24.36
N LYS A 134 -9.83 8.68 -24.96
CA LYS A 134 -9.52 9.93 -24.26
C LYS A 134 -10.57 10.37 -23.23
N ASP A 135 -11.86 10.12 -23.50
CA ASP A 135 -12.98 10.48 -22.62
C ASP A 135 -13.39 9.35 -21.67
N SER A 136 -12.60 8.28 -21.54
CA SER A 136 -12.90 7.17 -20.62
C SER A 136 -13.03 7.62 -19.16
N MET A 137 -12.15 8.50 -18.70
CA MET A 137 -12.22 9.06 -17.34
C MET A 137 -13.59 9.74 -17.09
N ASP A 138 -14.02 10.63 -17.99
CA ASP A 138 -15.29 11.35 -17.86
C ASP A 138 -16.51 10.42 -17.91
N VAL A 139 -16.44 9.35 -18.71
CA VAL A 139 -17.50 8.33 -18.76
C VAL A 139 -17.56 7.56 -17.45
N ASN A 140 -16.42 7.07 -16.96
CA ASN A 140 -16.36 6.26 -15.74
C ASN A 140 -16.76 7.07 -14.51
N ALA A 141 -16.29 8.30 -14.36
CA ALA A 141 -16.67 9.18 -13.24
C ALA A 141 -18.18 9.49 -13.22
N ARG A 142 -18.80 9.72 -14.39
CA ARG A 142 -20.26 9.91 -14.47
C ARG A 142 -21.02 8.68 -14.02
N ILE A 143 -20.60 7.48 -14.46
CA ILE A 143 -21.24 6.22 -14.09
C ILE A 143 -21.03 5.93 -12.59
N GLU A 144 -19.83 6.17 -12.06
CA GLU A 144 -19.51 6.03 -10.64
C GLU A 144 -20.43 6.91 -9.78
N TYR A 145 -20.59 8.19 -10.14
CA TYR A 145 -21.44 9.10 -9.38
C TYR A 145 -22.92 8.68 -9.45
N GLN A 146 -23.40 8.23 -10.61
CA GLN A 146 -24.76 7.69 -10.77
C GLN A 146 -25.00 6.47 -9.87
N ARG A 147 -24.02 5.57 -9.76
CA ARG A 147 -24.12 4.34 -8.96
C ARG A 147 -23.98 4.59 -7.45
N ASN A 148 -23.24 5.62 -7.04
CA ASN A 148 -22.81 5.79 -5.64
C ASN A 148 -23.33 7.08 -4.97
N GLN A 149 -24.29 7.79 -5.57
CA GLN A 149 -24.81 9.06 -5.08
C GLN A 149 -25.22 9.02 -3.59
N GLU A 150 -25.93 7.97 -3.16
CA GLU A 150 -26.37 7.81 -1.78
C GLU A 150 -25.19 7.63 -0.81
N ARG A 151 -24.24 6.76 -1.15
CA ARG A 151 -23.02 6.53 -0.35
C ARG A 151 -22.20 7.82 -0.20
N TYR A 152 -22.08 8.62 -1.26
CA TYR A 152 -21.34 9.88 -1.23
C TYR A 152 -22.06 10.96 -0.42
N ALA A 153 -23.39 11.04 -0.54
CA ALA A 153 -24.19 11.91 0.30
C ALA A 153 -24.06 11.54 1.79
N PHE A 154 -24.04 10.24 2.10
CA PHE A 154 -23.86 9.73 3.45
C PHE A 154 -22.48 10.04 4.04
N LEU A 155 -21.39 9.79 3.30
CA LEU A 155 -20.03 10.15 3.75
C LEU A 155 -19.85 11.67 3.92
N LYS A 156 -20.47 12.48 3.04
CA LYS A 156 -20.47 13.94 3.16
C LYS A 156 -21.26 14.43 4.38
N TRP A 157 -22.33 13.72 4.76
CA TRP A 157 -22.99 13.95 6.04
C TRP A 157 -22.06 13.61 7.20
N GLY A 158 -21.39 12.45 7.16
CA GLY A 158 -20.44 12.00 8.18
C GLY A 158 -19.35 13.05 8.45
N GLN A 159 -18.74 13.61 7.41
CA GLN A 159 -17.74 14.68 7.54
C GLN A 159 -18.25 15.91 8.31
N LYS A 160 -19.54 16.21 8.22
CA LYS A 160 -20.15 17.34 8.97
C LYS A 160 -20.57 16.94 10.37
N ALA A 161 -20.90 15.67 10.59
CA ALA A 161 -21.42 15.16 11.85
C ALA A 161 -20.33 14.85 12.88
N PHE A 162 -19.08 14.62 12.44
CA PHE A 162 -17.94 14.25 13.28
C PHE A 162 -16.77 15.23 13.12
N SER A 163 -16.26 15.77 14.22
CA SER A 163 -15.30 16.90 14.20
C SER A 163 -13.88 16.56 13.73
N ASN A 164 -13.42 15.33 13.97
CA ASN A 164 -12.09 14.84 13.60
C ASN A 164 -12.10 13.91 12.38
N PHE A 165 -13.20 13.94 11.60
CA PHE A 165 -13.37 13.09 10.44
C PHE A 165 -13.21 13.89 9.14
N LYS A 166 -12.27 13.48 8.30
CA LYS A 166 -11.98 14.11 7.00
C LYS A 166 -12.23 13.12 5.87
N VAL A 167 -12.93 13.55 4.82
CA VAL A 167 -13.15 12.78 3.60
C VAL A 167 -12.39 13.42 2.45
N VAL A 168 -11.51 12.65 1.81
CA VAL A 168 -10.93 12.98 0.51
C VAL A 168 -11.94 12.54 -0.57
N PRO A 169 -12.38 13.46 -1.43
CA PRO A 169 -13.44 13.18 -2.40
C PRO A 169 -12.98 12.21 -3.51
N PRO A 170 -13.91 11.66 -4.31
CA PRO A 170 -13.59 10.86 -5.49
C PRO A 170 -12.69 11.61 -6.48
N ASP A 171 -12.08 10.89 -7.42
CA ASP A 171 -11.20 11.42 -8.48
C ASP A 171 -9.93 12.16 -7.98
N THR A 172 -9.54 11.94 -6.72
CA THR A 172 -8.32 12.53 -6.14
C THR A 172 -7.13 11.56 -6.18
N GLY A 173 -7.36 10.29 -5.86
CA GLY A 173 -6.31 9.28 -5.75
C GLY A 173 -6.71 8.07 -4.91
N ILE A 174 -5.80 7.10 -4.82
CA ILE A 174 -5.92 5.87 -4.04
C ILE A 174 -5.45 6.13 -2.61
N VAL A 175 -6.15 5.56 -1.63
CA VAL A 175 -5.99 5.79 -0.18
C VAL A 175 -4.53 5.78 0.28
N HIS A 176 -3.73 4.80 -0.16
CA HIS A 176 -2.35 4.66 0.29
C HIS A 176 -1.37 5.61 -0.38
N GLN A 177 -1.61 5.99 -1.64
CA GLN A 177 -0.79 6.98 -2.32
C GLN A 177 -1.10 8.39 -1.81
N VAL A 178 -2.38 8.72 -1.60
CA VAL A 178 -2.80 9.96 -0.94
C VAL A 178 -2.26 10.01 0.49
N ASN A 179 -2.21 8.88 1.20
CA ASN A 179 -1.59 8.80 2.51
C ASN A 179 -0.09 9.15 2.45
N LEU A 180 0.65 8.53 1.54
CA LEU A 180 2.09 8.75 1.37
C LEU A 180 2.41 10.19 0.92
N GLU A 181 1.66 10.74 -0.04
CA GLU A 181 1.93 12.04 -0.68
C GLU A 181 1.37 13.24 0.09
N TYR A 182 0.32 13.04 0.91
CA TYR A 182 -0.39 14.16 1.51
C TYR A 182 -0.74 13.97 3.00
N LEU A 183 -1.34 12.84 3.40
CA LEU A 183 -1.87 12.70 4.77
C LEU A 183 -0.79 12.40 5.83
N ALA A 184 0.27 11.67 5.51
CA ALA A 184 1.25 11.27 6.52
C ALA A 184 2.01 12.45 7.12
N ARG A 185 2.22 12.41 8.44
CA ARG A 185 2.92 13.44 9.21
C ARG A 185 4.37 13.06 9.50
N VAL A 186 4.67 11.76 9.58
CA VAL A 186 5.95 11.18 10.05
C VAL A 186 6.21 11.46 11.53
N VAL A 187 6.20 12.73 11.94
CA VAL A 187 6.18 13.17 13.33
C VAL A 187 5.02 14.13 13.51
N PHE A 188 4.11 13.82 14.44
CA PHE A 188 3.04 14.72 14.82
C PHE A 188 3.57 15.93 15.58
N ALA A 189 2.90 17.06 15.40
CA ALA A 189 3.06 18.28 16.19
C ALA A 189 1.67 18.76 16.60
N GLN A 190 1.18 18.29 17.75
CA GLN A 190 -0.20 18.51 18.16
C GLN A 190 -0.29 19.02 19.59
N LYS A 191 -1.23 19.93 19.85
CA LYS A 191 -1.55 20.35 21.21
C LYS A 191 -2.39 19.28 21.90
N ASN A 192 -1.86 18.69 22.95
CA ASN A 192 -2.56 17.76 23.84
C ASN A 192 -2.63 18.42 25.23
N ASP A 193 -3.85 18.63 25.73
CA ASP A 193 -4.12 19.39 26.97
C ASP A 193 -3.43 20.77 27.03
N GLY A 194 -3.34 21.43 25.88
CA GLY A 194 -2.70 22.75 25.74
C GLY A 194 -1.17 22.73 25.56
N VAL A 195 -0.53 21.58 25.73
CA VAL A 195 0.92 21.38 25.56
C VAL A 195 1.21 20.92 24.14
N LEU A 196 2.11 21.60 23.43
CA LEU A 196 2.56 21.17 22.10
C LEU A 196 3.46 19.94 22.26
N GLN A 197 2.98 18.78 21.80
CA GLN A 197 3.72 17.52 21.86
C GLN A 197 4.21 17.11 20.48
N ALA A 198 5.38 16.46 20.44
CA ALA A 198 5.87 15.75 19.25
C ALA A 198 6.00 14.26 19.53
N TYR A 199 5.54 13.44 18.59
CA TYR A 199 5.53 11.97 18.69
C TYR A 199 5.44 11.34 17.30
N PRO A 200 5.81 10.05 17.11
CA PRO A 200 5.77 9.40 15.81
C PRO A 200 4.34 9.36 15.25
N ASP A 201 4.20 9.55 13.94
CA ASP A 201 3.00 9.16 13.22
C ASP A 201 2.90 7.64 13.22
N THR A 202 1.76 7.13 13.67
CA THR A 202 1.41 5.72 13.61
C THR A 202 -0.08 5.58 13.30
N LEU A 203 -0.48 4.51 12.63
CA LEU A 203 -1.89 4.33 12.29
C LEU A 203 -2.32 2.87 12.20
N VAL A 204 -3.63 2.68 12.35
CA VAL A 204 -4.31 1.52 11.80
C VAL A 204 -5.22 1.98 10.67
N GLY A 205 -5.48 1.10 9.71
CA GLY A 205 -6.41 1.42 8.64
C GLY A 205 -7.31 0.27 8.24
N THR A 206 -8.50 0.58 7.73
CA THR A 206 -9.49 -0.42 7.30
C THR A 206 -9.21 -0.96 5.89
N ASP A 207 -7.92 -1.09 5.56
CA ASP A 207 -7.39 -1.71 4.36
C ASP A 207 -6.07 -2.42 4.69
N SER A 208 -5.87 -3.64 4.20
CA SER A 208 -4.69 -4.46 4.52
C SER A 208 -3.38 -3.81 4.12
N HIS A 209 -3.35 -3.04 3.02
CA HIS A 209 -2.13 -2.44 2.49
C HIS A 209 -1.85 -1.05 3.09
N THR A 210 -2.51 -0.69 4.20
CA THR A 210 -2.10 0.44 5.05
C THR A 210 -0.62 0.36 5.41
N THR A 211 -0.07 -0.86 5.38
CA THR A 211 1.36 -1.14 5.54
C THR A 211 2.26 -0.41 4.54
N MET A 212 1.76 0.07 3.40
CA MET A 212 2.53 0.84 2.42
C MET A 212 3.23 2.06 3.04
N ILE A 213 2.61 2.67 4.05
CA ILE A 213 3.15 3.87 4.71
C ILE A 213 4.41 3.58 5.54
N ASN A 214 4.67 2.32 5.87
CA ASN A 214 5.87 1.91 6.59
C ASN A 214 7.16 2.17 5.79
N GLY A 215 7.06 2.36 4.47
CA GLY A 215 8.19 2.84 3.64
C GLY A 215 8.67 4.26 3.98
N LEU A 216 7.82 5.07 4.62
CA LEU A 216 8.10 6.42 5.12
C LEU A 216 8.50 6.43 6.62
N GLY A 217 8.71 5.26 7.23
CA GLY A 217 9.01 5.14 8.67
C GLY A 217 7.82 5.35 9.60
N VAL A 218 6.61 5.45 9.06
CA VAL A 218 5.35 5.54 9.83
C VAL A 218 4.86 4.12 10.11
N LEU A 219 4.79 3.73 11.38
CA LEU A 219 4.30 2.39 11.74
C LEU A 219 2.78 2.30 11.54
N GLY A 220 2.34 1.48 10.60
CA GLY A 220 0.92 1.20 10.41
C GLY A 220 0.59 -0.08 9.66
N TRP A 221 -0.62 -0.57 9.90
CA TRP A 221 -1.11 -1.84 9.34
C TRP A 221 -2.64 -1.86 9.20
N GLY A 222 -3.12 -2.86 8.48
CA GLY A 222 -4.55 -3.06 8.27
C GLY A 222 -5.25 -3.77 9.44
N VAL A 223 -6.45 -3.31 9.78
CA VAL A 223 -7.32 -3.87 10.84
C VAL A 223 -8.76 -4.00 10.35
N GLY A 224 -9.61 -4.68 11.12
CA GLY A 224 -11.06 -4.72 10.85
C GLY A 224 -11.74 -3.36 11.11
N GLY A 225 -12.96 -3.19 10.57
CA GLY A 225 -13.76 -1.96 10.80
C GLY A 225 -13.99 -1.66 12.28
N ILE A 226 -14.41 -2.67 13.04
CA ILE A 226 -14.68 -2.56 14.49
C ILE A 226 -13.42 -2.16 15.28
N GLU A 227 -12.26 -2.71 14.94
CA GLU A 227 -10.99 -2.34 15.58
C GLU A 227 -10.61 -0.89 15.27
N ALA A 228 -10.80 -0.47 14.01
CA ALA A 228 -10.59 0.92 13.62
C ALA A 228 -11.57 1.88 14.32
N GLU A 229 -12.84 1.50 14.48
CA GLU A 229 -13.84 2.28 15.21
C GLU A 229 -13.50 2.41 16.69
N ALA A 230 -13.10 1.31 17.33
CA ALA A 230 -12.63 1.34 18.71
C ALA A 230 -11.43 2.28 18.86
N ALA A 231 -10.45 2.19 17.95
CA ALA A 231 -9.28 3.09 17.91
C ALA A 231 -9.69 4.56 17.70
N MET A 232 -10.63 4.84 16.79
CA MET A 232 -11.18 6.18 16.58
C MET A 232 -11.79 6.74 17.88
N LEU A 233 -12.45 5.91 18.68
CA LEU A 233 -13.04 6.29 19.97
C LEU A 233 -12.03 6.28 21.14
N GLY A 234 -10.73 6.15 20.85
CA GLY A 234 -9.63 6.21 21.82
C GLY A 234 -9.38 4.93 22.60
N GLN A 235 -10.02 3.81 22.23
CA GLN A 235 -9.66 2.50 22.78
C GLN A 235 -8.30 2.09 22.23
N PRO A 236 -7.37 1.63 23.09
CA PRO A 236 -6.12 1.06 22.61
C PRO A 236 -6.37 -0.23 21.83
N VAL A 237 -5.55 -0.47 20.81
CA VAL A 237 -5.43 -1.75 20.14
C VAL A 237 -4.59 -2.67 21.02
N SER A 238 -5.21 -3.75 21.46
CA SER A 238 -4.53 -4.84 22.16
C SER A 238 -3.70 -5.63 21.15
N MET A 239 -2.42 -5.86 21.48
CA MET A 239 -1.55 -6.71 20.68
C MET A 239 -0.47 -7.37 21.54
N LEU A 240 -0.03 -8.57 21.13
CA LEU A 240 1.19 -9.15 21.68
C LEU A 240 2.41 -8.38 21.19
N ILE A 241 3.42 -8.24 22.06
CA ILE A 241 4.72 -7.70 21.65
C ILE A 241 5.28 -8.60 20.53
N PRO A 242 5.49 -8.07 19.31
CA PRO A 242 5.80 -8.91 18.16
C PRO A 242 7.26 -9.35 18.17
N GLN A 243 7.51 -10.51 17.56
CA GLN A 243 8.85 -10.84 17.07
C GLN A 243 9.17 -9.95 15.85
N VAL A 244 10.45 -9.63 15.65
CA VAL A 244 10.90 -8.77 14.54
C VAL A 244 11.93 -9.51 13.69
N VAL A 245 11.61 -9.71 12.42
CA VAL A 245 12.52 -10.28 11.42
C VAL A 245 13.25 -9.15 10.72
N GLY A 246 14.58 -9.13 10.82
CA GLY A 246 15.42 -8.21 10.05
C GLY A 246 15.53 -8.70 8.61
N PHE A 247 15.21 -7.86 7.63
CA PHE A 247 15.44 -8.14 6.22
C PHE A 247 16.58 -7.26 5.70
N LYS A 248 17.76 -7.86 5.54
CA LYS A 248 18.97 -7.18 5.14
C LYS A 248 19.06 -7.07 3.62
N LEU A 249 19.20 -5.85 3.12
CA LEU A 249 19.44 -5.56 1.71
C LEU A 249 20.89 -5.10 1.53
N ASN A 250 21.59 -5.73 0.59
CA ASN A 250 22.96 -5.37 0.21
C ASN A 250 23.05 -5.08 -1.30
N GLY A 251 24.06 -4.30 -1.71
CA GLY A 251 24.31 -3.99 -3.10
C GLY A 251 23.29 -3.04 -3.72
N GLU A 252 23.15 -3.13 -5.04
CA GLU A 252 22.26 -2.28 -5.86
C GLU A 252 21.45 -3.15 -6.82
N LEU A 253 20.25 -2.70 -7.20
CA LEU A 253 19.46 -3.37 -8.23
C LEU A 253 20.18 -3.30 -9.59
N PRO A 254 20.22 -4.40 -10.36
CA PRO A 254 20.84 -4.38 -11.68
C PRO A 254 20.00 -3.58 -12.67
N GLU A 255 20.64 -3.11 -13.75
CA GLU A 255 19.94 -2.40 -14.83
C GLU A 255 18.81 -3.28 -15.40
N GLY A 256 17.63 -2.68 -15.56
CA GLY A 256 16.44 -3.34 -16.09
C GLY A 256 15.60 -4.07 -15.04
N ALA A 257 16.10 -4.28 -13.82
CA ALA A 257 15.27 -4.67 -12.68
C ALA A 257 14.49 -3.48 -12.12
N THR A 258 13.32 -3.75 -11.58
CA THR A 258 12.39 -2.74 -11.04
C THR A 258 12.07 -3.03 -9.57
N ALA A 259 11.49 -2.04 -8.88
CA ALA A 259 10.94 -2.24 -7.54
C ALA A 259 9.89 -3.35 -7.49
N THR A 260 9.14 -3.55 -8.58
CA THR A 260 8.18 -4.64 -8.69
C THR A 260 8.89 -6.00 -8.67
N ASP A 261 9.99 -6.14 -9.40
CA ASP A 261 10.77 -7.39 -9.43
C ASP A 261 11.37 -7.71 -8.07
N LEU A 262 11.86 -6.68 -7.37
CA LEU A 262 12.38 -6.78 -6.01
C LEU A 262 11.28 -7.24 -5.04
N VAL A 263 10.12 -6.57 -5.01
CA VAL A 263 9.07 -6.94 -4.05
C VAL A 263 8.53 -8.35 -4.31
N LEU A 264 8.43 -8.79 -5.56
CA LEU A 264 7.99 -10.15 -5.86
C LEU A 264 8.98 -11.22 -5.33
N LEU A 265 10.29 -10.95 -5.38
CA LEU A 265 11.30 -11.82 -4.75
C LEU A 265 11.20 -11.78 -3.23
N VAL A 266 11.07 -10.58 -2.64
CA VAL A 266 10.90 -10.42 -1.19
C VAL A 266 9.65 -11.17 -0.69
N VAL A 267 8.56 -11.14 -1.45
CA VAL A 267 7.33 -11.86 -1.12
C VAL A 267 7.56 -13.38 -1.10
N GLU A 268 8.23 -13.92 -2.12
CA GLU A 268 8.60 -15.34 -2.19
C GLU A 268 9.46 -15.74 -0.99
N MET A 269 10.53 -14.97 -0.69
CA MET A 269 11.46 -15.26 0.40
C MET A 269 10.81 -15.20 1.77
N LEU A 270 10.04 -14.14 2.06
CA LEU A 270 9.39 -13.95 3.37
C LEU A 270 8.24 -14.93 3.60
N ARG A 271 7.53 -15.35 2.54
CA ARG A 271 6.56 -16.45 2.63
C ARG A 271 7.22 -17.77 2.98
N ALA A 272 8.36 -18.08 2.35
CA ALA A 272 9.13 -19.28 2.67
C ALA A 272 9.68 -19.25 4.10
N HIS A 273 10.10 -18.08 4.59
CA HIS A 273 10.62 -17.90 5.96
C HIS A 273 9.54 -18.00 7.05
N GLY A 274 8.30 -17.56 6.76
CA GLY A 274 7.19 -17.62 7.71
C GLY A 274 7.19 -16.46 8.70
N VAL A 275 6.60 -15.33 8.27
CA VAL A 275 6.52 -14.08 9.04
C VAL A 275 5.10 -13.72 9.52
N VAL A 276 4.18 -14.68 9.52
CA VAL A 276 2.81 -14.46 10.02
C VAL A 276 2.82 -14.06 11.50
N GLY A 277 2.15 -12.94 11.82
CA GLY A 277 2.09 -12.38 13.17
C GLY A 277 3.39 -11.71 13.65
N LYS A 278 4.37 -11.54 12.77
CA LYS A 278 5.65 -10.88 13.06
C LYS A 278 5.74 -9.53 12.36
N PHE A 279 6.64 -8.70 12.84
CA PHE A 279 7.08 -7.50 12.12
C PHE A 279 8.27 -7.86 11.23
N VAL A 280 8.38 -7.18 10.09
CA VAL A 280 9.57 -7.19 9.24
C VAL A 280 10.17 -5.79 9.25
N GLU A 281 11.46 -5.69 9.50
CA GLU A 281 12.20 -4.43 9.47
C GLU A 281 13.32 -4.52 8.45
N PHE A 282 13.29 -3.62 7.46
CA PHE A 282 14.30 -3.58 6.41
C PHE A 282 15.52 -2.79 6.88
N PHE A 283 16.71 -3.34 6.67
CA PHE A 283 17.98 -2.72 7.06
C PHE A 283 19.12 -3.10 6.09
N GLY A 284 20.31 -2.58 6.32
CA GLY A 284 21.49 -2.80 5.48
C GLY A 284 21.81 -1.61 4.57
N ASP A 285 22.93 -1.74 3.86
CA ASP A 285 23.47 -0.67 3.02
C ASP A 285 22.69 -0.52 1.70
N GLY A 286 21.99 -1.57 1.25
CA GLY A 286 21.14 -1.51 0.06
C GLY A 286 20.01 -0.47 0.14
N LEU A 287 19.61 -0.06 1.36
CA LEU A 287 18.61 1.00 1.57
C LEU A 287 19.06 2.36 1.04
N ASP A 288 20.37 2.60 0.93
CA ASP A 288 20.93 3.85 0.39
C ASP A 288 20.64 4.01 -1.11
N HIS A 289 20.27 2.92 -1.78
CA HIS A 289 20.04 2.86 -3.22
C HIS A 289 18.55 2.70 -3.59
N LEU A 290 17.67 2.68 -2.58
CA LEU A 290 16.23 2.59 -2.77
C LEU A 290 15.58 3.95 -2.53
N SER A 291 14.87 4.44 -3.55
CA SER A 291 14.00 5.61 -3.39
C SER A 291 12.87 5.31 -2.41
N LEU A 292 12.22 6.36 -1.88
CA LEU A 292 11.08 6.13 -0.99
C LEU A 292 9.95 5.35 -1.66
N ALA A 293 9.75 5.56 -2.97
CA ALA A 293 8.73 4.83 -3.69
C ALA A 293 9.04 3.33 -3.80
N ASP A 294 10.33 2.94 -3.91
CA ASP A 294 10.73 1.53 -3.88
C ASP A 294 10.43 0.92 -2.50
N ARG A 295 10.78 1.63 -1.43
CA ARG A 295 10.47 1.22 -0.04
C ARG A 295 8.97 1.04 0.19
N ALA A 296 8.16 1.98 -0.31
CA ALA A 296 6.71 1.91 -0.23
C ALA A 296 6.14 0.72 -1.02
N THR A 297 6.71 0.39 -2.19
CA THR A 297 6.35 -0.82 -2.95
C THR A 297 6.60 -2.09 -2.13
N LEU A 298 7.75 -2.20 -1.44
CA LEU A 298 8.06 -3.34 -0.58
C LEU A 298 7.12 -3.42 0.63
N ALA A 299 6.93 -2.30 1.32
CA ALA A 299 6.07 -2.20 2.50
C ALA A 299 4.59 -2.46 2.21
N ASN A 300 4.12 -2.12 0.99
CA ASN A 300 2.75 -2.35 0.54
C ASN A 300 2.38 -3.83 0.59
N MET A 301 3.29 -4.72 0.15
CA MET A 301 3.03 -6.15 0.01
C MET A 301 3.20 -6.95 1.31
N ALA A 302 3.26 -6.28 2.48
CA ALA A 302 3.34 -6.95 3.77
C ALA A 302 2.25 -8.00 4.04
N PRO A 303 0.97 -7.72 3.73
CA PRO A 303 -0.07 -8.75 3.82
C PRO A 303 0.19 -9.94 2.90
N GLU A 304 0.78 -9.70 1.73
CA GLU A 304 1.08 -10.70 0.71
C GLU A 304 2.26 -11.60 1.09
N TYR A 305 3.19 -11.16 1.95
CA TYR A 305 4.16 -12.06 2.62
C TYR A 305 3.78 -12.48 4.04
N GLY A 306 2.72 -11.91 4.60
CA GLY A 306 2.06 -12.35 5.82
C GLY A 306 2.48 -11.59 7.08
N ALA A 307 3.37 -10.62 7.00
CA ALA A 307 3.76 -9.84 8.17
C ALA A 307 2.66 -8.84 8.55
N THR A 308 2.65 -8.44 9.82
CA THR A 308 1.79 -7.33 10.26
C THR A 308 2.25 -6.02 9.63
N CYS A 309 3.56 -5.82 9.49
CA CYS A 309 4.15 -4.67 8.79
C CYS A 309 5.50 -5.03 8.14
N GLY A 310 5.93 -4.20 7.18
CA GLY A 310 7.28 -4.18 6.63
C GLY A 310 7.82 -2.76 6.65
N ILE A 311 8.71 -2.43 7.60
CA ILE A 311 9.05 -1.05 7.92
C ILE A 311 10.49 -0.68 7.61
N PHE A 312 10.66 0.56 7.16
CA PHE A 312 11.94 1.20 6.91
C PHE A 312 12.12 2.33 7.93
N PRO A 313 13.24 2.40 8.65
CA PRO A 313 13.51 3.52 9.55
C PRO A 313 13.53 4.87 8.82
N ILE A 314 13.21 5.96 9.54
CA ILE A 314 13.38 7.33 9.03
C ILE A 314 14.86 7.57 8.74
N ASP A 315 15.17 8.09 7.55
CA ASP A 315 16.53 8.45 7.14
C ASP A 315 16.52 9.66 6.18
N GLU A 316 17.67 9.94 5.56
CA GLU A 316 17.82 11.04 4.61
C GLU A 316 16.83 10.97 3.43
N GLU A 317 16.55 9.77 2.91
CA GLU A 317 15.59 9.59 1.81
C GLU A 317 14.16 9.90 2.25
N THR A 318 13.84 9.64 3.53
CA THR A 318 12.57 10.08 4.11
C THR A 318 12.45 11.60 4.07
N LEU A 319 13.51 12.34 4.47
CA LEU A 319 13.52 13.81 4.42
C LEU A 319 13.46 14.33 2.97
N ASN A 320 14.19 13.70 2.04
CA ASN A 320 14.15 14.03 0.62
C ASN A 320 12.75 13.88 0.04
N TYR A 321 12.06 12.77 0.36
CA TYR A 321 10.71 12.56 -0.11
C TYR A 321 9.72 13.57 0.49
N LEU A 322 9.82 13.89 1.78
CA LEU A 322 8.98 14.92 2.39
C LEU A 322 9.15 16.27 1.68
N ARG A 323 10.39 16.64 1.32
CA ARG A 323 10.66 17.84 0.52
C ARG A 323 10.09 17.74 -0.89
N LEU A 324 10.29 16.61 -1.57
CA LEU A 324 9.77 16.35 -2.93
C LEU A 324 8.25 16.49 -3.01
N SER A 325 7.56 16.02 -1.98
CA SER A 325 6.09 16.02 -1.87
C SER A 325 5.53 17.32 -1.26
N GLY A 326 6.37 18.34 -1.09
CA GLY A 326 5.93 19.68 -0.70
C GLY A 326 5.60 19.84 0.78
N ARG A 327 6.09 18.96 1.66
CA ARG A 327 6.00 19.19 3.11
C ARG A 327 6.87 20.38 3.51
N SER A 328 6.41 21.12 4.50
CA SER A 328 7.10 22.34 4.94
C SER A 328 8.48 22.03 5.54
N GLU A 329 9.45 22.92 5.35
CA GLU A 329 10.77 22.80 6.00
C GLU A 329 10.68 22.76 7.53
N GLU A 330 9.63 23.37 8.12
CA GLU A 330 9.37 23.25 9.57
C GLU A 330 9.09 21.79 9.97
N GLN A 331 8.20 21.11 9.24
CA GLN A 331 7.87 19.70 9.48
C GLN A 331 9.07 18.79 9.25
N ILE A 332 9.85 19.05 8.20
CA ILE A 332 11.07 18.27 7.88
C ILE A 332 12.09 18.42 9.00
N ALA A 333 12.36 19.65 9.45
CA ALA A 333 13.29 19.90 10.55
C ALA A 333 12.84 19.26 11.87
N LEU A 334 11.53 19.30 12.17
CA LEU A 334 10.99 18.60 13.35
C LEU A 334 11.15 17.08 13.23
N THR A 335 10.87 16.51 12.06
CA THR A 335 11.00 15.07 11.81
C THR A 335 12.43 14.60 12.02
N GLU A 336 13.40 15.32 11.45
CA GLU A 336 14.82 15.02 11.63
C GLU A 336 15.25 15.16 13.10
N ALA A 337 14.98 16.30 13.72
CA ALA A 337 15.38 16.57 15.10
C ALA A 337 14.79 15.55 16.07
N TYR A 338 13.50 15.24 15.92
CA TYR A 338 12.80 14.25 16.74
C TYR A 338 13.36 12.85 16.53
N ALA A 339 13.51 12.39 15.28
CA ALA A 339 14.02 11.05 14.99
C ALA A 339 15.46 10.87 15.49
N ARG A 340 16.30 11.89 15.38
CA ARG A 340 17.67 11.87 15.93
C ARG A 340 17.67 11.80 17.45
N GLU A 341 16.86 12.64 18.11
CA GLU A 341 16.72 12.67 19.56
C GLU A 341 16.25 11.32 20.13
N GLN A 342 15.38 10.61 19.41
CA GLN A 342 14.88 9.30 19.81
C GLN A 342 15.77 8.11 19.43
N GLY A 343 16.89 8.32 18.72
CA GLY A 343 17.68 7.21 18.17
C GLY A 343 16.92 6.38 17.12
N MET A 344 16.01 7.04 16.41
CA MET A 344 15.12 6.52 15.35
C MET A 344 15.54 6.97 13.94
N PHE A 345 16.54 7.85 13.83
CA PHE A 345 17.09 8.27 12.53
C PHE A 345 18.20 7.31 12.09
N ARG A 346 18.00 6.61 10.96
CA ARG A 346 18.99 5.73 10.36
C ARG A 346 20.11 6.54 9.70
N VAL A 347 21.34 6.08 9.88
CA VAL A 347 22.53 6.61 9.19
C VAL A 347 23.22 5.54 8.34
N LYS A 348 23.98 5.98 7.34
CA LYS A 348 24.74 5.09 6.46
C LYS A 348 25.74 4.23 7.24
N GLY A 349 25.82 2.94 6.91
CA GLY A 349 26.71 1.98 7.59
C GLY A 349 26.30 1.64 9.02
N GLN A 350 25.10 2.03 9.45
CA GLN A 350 24.58 1.67 10.76
C GLN A 350 24.40 0.14 10.87
N ALA A 351 24.91 -0.42 11.97
CA ALA A 351 24.68 -1.82 12.30
C ALA A 351 23.19 -2.11 12.48
N GLY A 352 22.75 -3.32 12.10
CA GLY A 352 21.39 -3.77 12.35
C GLY A 352 21.03 -3.79 13.83
N ALA A 353 19.75 -3.64 14.14
CA ALA A 353 19.22 -3.86 15.48
C ALA A 353 19.32 -5.34 15.87
N THR A 354 18.98 -5.65 17.12
CA THR A 354 18.80 -7.03 17.56
C THR A 354 17.49 -7.55 17.01
N TYR A 355 17.53 -8.57 16.14
CA TYR A 355 16.34 -9.17 15.51
C TYR A 355 16.12 -10.61 15.99
N THR A 356 14.87 -11.08 15.94
CA THR A 356 14.49 -12.48 16.20
C THR A 356 15.12 -13.43 15.17
N SER A 357 15.18 -13.01 13.92
CA SER A 357 15.89 -13.72 12.84
C SER A 357 16.26 -12.74 11.74
N VAL A 358 17.21 -13.11 10.89
CA VAL A 358 17.65 -12.29 9.75
C VAL A 358 17.48 -13.07 8.45
N VAL A 359 16.91 -12.41 7.45
CA VAL A 359 16.88 -12.85 6.05
C VAL A 359 17.71 -11.85 5.24
N GLU A 360 18.58 -12.33 4.35
CA GLU A 360 19.47 -11.47 3.56
C GLU A 360 19.18 -11.61 2.05
N LEU A 361 19.27 -10.50 1.32
CA LEU A 361 19.15 -10.44 -0.14
C LEU A 361 20.23 -9.52 -0.73
N GLU A 362 20.99 -10.05 -1.69
CA GLU A 362 21.81 -9.26 -2.59
C GLU A 362 20.93 -8.67 -3.70
N LEU A 363 20.81 -7.35 -3.77
CA LEU A 363 19.95 -6.68 -4.76
C LEU A 363 20.38 -6.99 -6.20
N ALA A 364 21.66 -7.32 -6.42
CA ALA A 364 22.20 -7.72 -7.70
C ALA A 364 21.59 -9.03 -8.25
N ASP A 365 21.02 -9.87 -7.39
CA ASP A 365 20.39 -11.15 -7.78
C ASP A 365 18.94 -10.98 -8.27
N VAL A 366 18.39 -9.77 -8.17
CA VAL A 366 17.03 -9.47 -8.63
C VAL A 366 16.98 -9.49 -10.15
N VAL A 367 16.12 -10.36 -10.69
CA VAL A 367 15.84 -10.45 -12.13
C VAL A 367 14.43 -9.97 -12.45
N PRO A 368 14.18 -9.43 -13.66
CA PRO A 368 12.83 -9.14 -14.13
C PRO A 368 11.89 -10.34 -13.96
N SER A 369 10.71 -10.10 -13.40
CA SER A 369 9.81 -11.15 -12.92
C SER A 369 8.34 -10.79 -13.11
N LEU A 370 7.50 -11.82 -13.13
CA LEU A 370 6.07 -11.74 -12.85
C LEU A 370 5.75 -12.52 -11.58
N ALA A 371 4.49 -12.47 -11.12
CA ALA A 371 3.96 -13.46 -10.19
C ALA A 371 2.56 -13.92 -10.60
N GLY A 372 2.32 -15.24 -10.57
CA GLY A 372 1.04 -15.83 -10.99
C GLY A 372 1.12 -17.31 -11.33
N PRO A 373 0.01 -17.90 -11.81
CA PRO A 373 -1.24 -17.23 -12.21
C PRO A 373 -2.28 -17.02 -11.10
N LYS A 374 -2.07 -17.56 -9.89
CA LYS A 374 -3.11 -17.61 -8.83
C LYS A 374 -2.71 -16.95 -7.51
N ARG A 375 -1.41 -16.74 -7.23
CA ARG A 375 -0.95 -16.20 -5.94
C ARG A 375 0.21 -15.21 -6.10
N PRO A 376 0.34 -14.21 -5.21
CA PRO A 376 1.39 -13.19 -5.30
C PRO A 376 2.81 -13.73 -5.07
N GLN A 377 2.94 -14.80 -4.29
CA GLN A 377 4.23 -15.45 -4.02
C GLN A 377 4.68 -16.43 -5.10
N ASP A 378 3.86 -16.68 -6.12
CA ASP A 378 4.21 -17.59 -7.21
C ASP A 378 5.07 -16.84 -8.23
N ARG A 379 6.32 -16.50 -7.86
CA ARG A 379 7.24 -15.73 -8.69
C ARG A 379 7.63 -16.50 -9.96
N VAL A 380 7.66 -15.78 -11.08
CA VAL A 380 7.99 -16.30 -12.41
C VAL A 380 9.07 -15.39 -13.00
N PRO A 381 10.36 -15.80 -13.00
CA PRO A 381 11.39 -15.08 -13.73
C PRO A 381 10.97 -14.85 -15.19
N LEU A 382 11.19 -13.66 -15.73
CA LEU A 382 10.72 -13.30 -17.07
C LEU A 382 11.32 -14.21 -18.14
N SER A 383 12.56 -14.69 -17.96
CA SER A 383 13.22 -15.67 -18.84
C SER A 383 12.50 -17.02 -18.91
N ASP A 384 11.75 -17.37 -17.86
CA ASP A 384 11.04 -18.64 -17.71
C ASP A 384 9.53 -18.52 -17.94
N SER A 385 9.03 -17.32 -18.23
CA SER A 385 7.59 -17.01 -18.25
C SER A 385 6.79 -17.96 -19.13
N LYS A 386 7.25 -18.22 -20.35
CA LYS A 386 6.57 -19.11 -21.30
C LYS A 386 6.54 -20.55 -20.83
N ARG A 387 7.64 -21.05 -20.27
CA ARG A 387 7.73 -22.44 -19.78
C ARG A 387 6.78 -22.64 -18.58
N MET A 388 6.91 -21.77 -17.58
CA MET A 388 6.08 -21.82 -16.37
C MET A 388 4.61 -21.54 -16.65
N PHE A 389 4.29 -20.68 -17.63
CA PHE A 389 2.93 -20.49 -18.11
C PHE A 389 2.34 -21.80 -18.67
N ASN A 390 3.06 -22.52 -19.53
CA ASN A 390 2.56 -23.77 -20.12
C ASN A 390 2.36 -24.88 -19.07
N GLU A 391 3.25 -24.95 -18.08
CA GLU A 391 3.12 -25.85 -16.91
C GLU A 391 1.85 -25.49 -16.11
N ALA A 392 1.67 -24.21 -15.78
CA ALA A 392 0.51 -23.74 -15.03
C ALA A 392 -0.81 -23.90 -15.80
N LEU A 393 -0.80 -23.66 -17.12
CA LEU A 393 -1.95 -23.88 -17.99
C LEU A 393 -2.35 -25.36 -18.02
N THR A 394 -1.37 -26.26 -18.10
CA THR A 394 -1.62 -27.71 -18.06
C THR A 394 -2.27 -28.12 -16.74
N ALA A 395 -1.73 -27.64 -15.62
CA ALA A 395 -2.28 -27.89 -14.29
C ALA A 395 -3.71 -27.33 -14.16
N MET A 396 -3.95 -26.10 -14.62
CA MET A 396 -5.26 -25.46 -14.59
C MET A 396 -6.28 -26.22 -15.45
N LYS A 397 -5.92 -26.63 -16.66
CA LYS A 397 -6.82 -27.43 -17.50
C LYS A 397 -7.16 -28.77 -16.87
N ALA A 398 -6.21 -29.42 -16.20
CA ALA A 398 -6.46 -30.65 -15.48
C ALA A 398 -7.39 -30.44 -14.27
N GLU A 399 -7.12 -29.42 -13.45
CA GLU A 399 -7.91 -29.05 -12.26
C GLU A 399 -9.38 -28.78 -12.61
N HIS A 400 -9.61 -27.97 -13.65
CA HIS A 400 -10.96 -27.55 -14.06
C HIS A 400 -11.56 -28.40 -15.18
N LYS A 401 -10.88 -29.49 -15.60
CA LYS A 401 -11.29 -30.39 -16.68
C LYS A 401 -11.62 -29.66 -17.99
N LEU A 402 -10.77 -28.70 -18.36
CA LEU A 402 -10.98 -27.81 -19.49
C LEU A 402 -10.49 -28.47 -20.79
N VAL A 403 -11.38 -28.47 -21.79
CA VAL A 403 -11.01 -28.70 -23.20
C VAL A 403 -11.23 -27.36 -23.91
N SER A 404 -10.15 -26.79 -24.40
CA SER A 404 -10.16 -25.49 -25.09
C SER A 404 -9.82 -25.64 -26.56
N GLN A 405 -10.30 -24.71 -27.37
CA GLN A 405 -10.02 -24.62 -28.81
C GLN A 405 -9.93 -23.15 -29.21
N PRO A 406 -9.11 -22.80 -30.22
CA PRO A 406 -9.06 -21.43 -30.72
C PRO A 406 -10.44 -20.92 -31.12
N ALA A 407 -10.72 -19.66 -30.81
CA ALA A 407 -12.00 -19.02 -31.11
C ALA A 407 -11.77 -17.67 -31.79
N SER A 408 -12.48 -17.44 -32.89
CA SER A 408 -12.39 -16.19 -33.65
C SER A 408 -13.45 -15.18 -33.24
N GLY A 409 -13.14 -13.90 -33.41
CA GLY A 409 -14.08 -12.79 -33.27
C GLY A 409 -13.69 -11.62 -34.15
N SER A 410 -14.51 -10.58 -34.16
CA SER A 410 -14.21 -9.34 -34.90
C SER A 410 -14.50 -8.15 -34.00
N ILE A 411 -13.59 -7.18 -33.96
CA ILE A 411 -13.74 -5.94 -33.20
C ILE A 411 -13.34 -4.77 -34.08
N ASN A 412 -14.22 -3.78 -34.21
CA ASN A 412 -14.00 -2.59 -35.06
C ASN A 412 -13.57 -2.94 -36.52
N GLY A 413 -14.11 -4.03 -37.07
CA GLY A 413 -13.77 -4.51 -38.42
C GLY A 413 -12.41 -5.19 -38.54
N GLN A 414 -11.76 -5.54 -37.42
CA GLN A 414 -10.56 -6.35 -37.38
C GLN A 414 -10.87 -7.73 -36.80
N ASP A 415 -10.63 -8.75 -37.61
CA ASP A 415 -10.77 -10.14 -37.18
C ASP A 415 -9.58 -10.54 -36.29
N PHE A 416 -9.86 -11.35 -35.28
CA PHE A 416 -8.88 -11.90 -34.36
C PHE A 416 -9.19 -13.36 -34.05
N GLU A 417 -8.16 -14.10 -33.62
CA GLU A 417 -8.29 -15.45 -33.07
C GLU A 417 -7.64 -15.47 -31.68
N LEU A 418 -8.36 -15.99 -30.68
CA LEU A 418 -7.87 -16.18 -29.32
C LEU A 418 -7.58 -17.65 -29.06
N GLY A 419 -6.48 -17.90 -28.36
CA GLY A 419 -6.17 -19.20 -27.74
C GLY A 419 -5.95 -19.03 -26.24
N ASP A 420 -5.62 -20.13 -25.56
CA ASP A 420 -5.17 -20.05 -24.17
C ASP A 420 -3.93 -19.16 -24.05
N GLY A 421 -3.84 -18.41 -22.95
CA GLY A 421 -2.75 -17.48 -22.73
C GLY A 421 -2.96 -16.10 -23.35
N ALA A 422 -4.03 -15.89 -24.12
CA ALA A 422 -4.38 -14.57 -24.63
C ALA A 422 -4.52 -13.57 -23.47
N VAL A 423 -3.74 -12.51 -23.52
CA VAL A 423 -3.84 -11.39 -22.57
C VAL A 423 -5.03 -10.55 -23.00
N VAL A 424 -6.09 -10.53 -22.20
CA VAL A 424 -7.33 -9.78 -22.49
C VAL A 424 -7.49 -8.54 -21.61
N ILE A 425 -6.71 -8.45 -20.53
CA ILE A 425 -6.61 -7.26 -19.67
C ILE A 425 -5.14 -6.94 -19.45
N ALA A 426 -4.75 -5.69 -19.73
CA ALA A 426 -3.44 -5.16 -19.39
C ALA A 426 -3.63 -3.82 -18.65
N SER A 427 -3.43 -3.82 -17.33
CA SER A 427 -3.81 -2.68 -16.48
C SER A 427 -2.64 -2.14 -15.67
N ILE A 428 -2.26 -0.89 -15.93
CA ILE A 428 -1.38 -0.13 -15.03
C ILE A 428 -2.28 0.45 -13.95
N THR A 429 -2.26 -0.17 -12.77
CA THR A 429 -3.19 0.07 -11.65
C THR A 429 -2.44 -0.06 -10.32
N SER A 430 -3.17 0.14 -9.21
CA SER A 430 -2.71 -0.05 -7.82
C SER A 430 -1.77 1.03 -7.31
N CYS A 431 -1.98 1.40 -6.04
CA CYS A 431 -1.04 2.23 -5.29
C CYS A 431 0.36 1.60 -5.19
N THR A 432 0.49 0.26 -5.25
CA THR A 432 1.76 -0.47 -5.16
C THR A 432 2.81 0.04 -6.14
N ASN A 433 2.41 0.30 -7.40
CA ASN A 433 3.32 0.67 -8.48
C ASN A 433 3.06 2.08 -9.03
N THR A 434 1.82 2.58 -8.99
CA THR A 434 1.52 3.92 -9.54
C THR A 434 2.07 5.06 -8.69
N SER A 435 2.38 4.80 -7.42
CA SER A 435 3.10 5.72 -6.53
C SER A 435 4.60 5.81 -6.83
N ASN A 436 5.13 4.98 -7.73
CA ASN A 436 6.54 4.89 -8.03
C ASN A 436 6.85 5.50 -9.42
N PRO A 437 7.43 6.72 -9.47
CA PRO A 437 7.75 7.39 -10.73
C PRO A 437 8.69 6.59 -11.62
N SER A 438 9.62 5.82 -11.07
CA SER A 438 10.61 5.05 -11.85
C SER A 438 9.93 4.07 -12.80
N VAL A 439 8.98 3.27 -12.30
CA VAL A 439 8.26 2.29 -13.12
C VAL A 439 7.22 2.93 -14.03
N MET A 440 6.62 4.05 -13.62
CA MET A 440 5.65 4.78 -14.44
C MET A 440 6.30 5.50 -15.62
N LEU A 441 7.43 6.18 -15.39
CA LEU A 441 8.27 6.74 -16.45
C LEU A 441 8.83 5.62 -17.34
N GLY A 442 9.25 4.49 -16.74
CA GLY A 442 9.67 3.30 -17.48
C GLY A 442 8.59 2.79 -18.44
N ALA A 443 7.33 2.74 -18.01
CA ALA A 443 6.21 2.32 -18.85
C ALA A 443 5.99 3.27 -20.03
N GLY A 444 6.05 4.58 -19.78
CA GLY A 444 6.00 5.60 -20.83
C GLY A 444 7.15 5.47 -21.83
N LEU A 445 8.38 5.21 -21.35
CA LEU A 445 9.56 5.03 -22.21
C LEU A 445 9.45 3.76 -23.07
N VAL A 446 8.93 2.66 -22.52
CA VAL A 446 8.62 1.46 -23.30
C VAL A 446 7.57 1.77 -24.36
N ALA A 447 6.51 2.49 -24.01
CA ALA A 447 5.47 2.90 -24.95
C ALA A 447 6.03 3.75 -26.10
N ARG A 448 6.86 4.74 -25.79
CA ARG A 448 7.56 5.58 -26.78
C ARG A 448 8.40 4.75 -27.74
N LYS A 449 9.20 3.82 -27.21
CA LYS A 449 10.05 2.95 -28.02
C LYS A 449 9.24 1.97 -28.87
N ALA A 450 8.12 1.46 -28.36
CA ALA A 450 7.19 0.61 -29.10
C ALA A 450 6.54 1.38 -30.27
N ALA A 451 6.04 2.59 -30.01
CA ALA A 451 5.46 3.46 -31.04
C ALA A 451 6.48 3.81 -32.14
N ALA A 452 7.73 4.14 -31.76
CA ALA A 452 8.82 4.40 -32.70
C ALA A 452 9.16 3.18 -33.60
N LYS A 453 8.85 1.95 -33.13
CA LYS A 453 9.00 0.71 -33.88
C LYS A 453 7.73 0.29 -34.64
N GLY A 454 6.67 1.09 -34.61
CA GLY A 454 5.38 0.78 -35.23
C GLY A 454 4.62 -0.37 -34.55
N LEU A 455 4.98 -0.75 -33.33
CA LEU A 455 4.28 -1.76 -32.55
C LEU A 455 2.95 -1.21 -32.04
N LYS A 456 1.94 -2.06 -32.01
CA LYS A 456 0.58 -1.74 -31.54
C LYS A 456 0.09 -2.81 -30.59
N VAL A 457 -0.74 -2.40 -29.64
CA VAL A 457 -1.50 -3.31 -28.78
C VAL A 457 -2.49 -4.11 -29.61
N LYS A 458 -2.70 -5.38 -29.23
CA LYS A 458 -3.66 -6.23 -29.90
C LYS A 458 -5.09 -5.75 -29.63
N PRO A 459 -6.01 -5.83 -30.62
CA PRO A 459 -7.31 -5.16 -30.54
C PRO A 459 -8.26 -5.75 -29.48
N TRP A 460 -8.01 -6.97 -29.01
CA TRP A 460 -8.79 -7.60 -27.94
C TRP A 460 -8.35 -7.23 -26.52
N VAL A 461 -7.19 -6.56 -26.37
CA VAL A 461 -6.62 -6.25 -25.06
C VAL A 461 -7.31 -5.02 -24.48
N LYS A 462 -7.95 -5.19 -23.32
CA LYS A 462 -8.46 -4.08 -22.51
C LYS A 462 -7.31 -3.40 -21.77
N THR A 463 -6.79 -2.31 -22.33
CA THR A 463 -5.75 -1.48 -21.71
C THR A 463 -6.34 -0.40 -20.81
N SER A 464 -5.67 -0.12 -19.69
CA SER A 464 -6.08 0.95 -18.77
C SER A 464 -4.93 1.49 -17.95
N LEU A 465 -5.00 2.78 -17.64
CA LEU A 465 -4.13 3.47 -16.69
C LEU A 465 -5.00 4.05 -15.56
N ALA A 466 -4.83 3.54 -14.34
CA ALA A 466 -5.54 3.96 -13.13
C ALA A 466 -4.52 4.50 -12.12
N PRO A 467 -4.09 5.77 -12.24
CA PRO A 467 -3.07 6.32 -11.35
C PRO A 467 -3.59 6.49 -9.93
N GLY A 468 -2.72 6.29 -8.93
CA GLY A 468 -3.10 6.50 -7.54
C GLY A 468 -3.08 7.95 -7.07
N SER A 469 -2.67 8.91 -7.90
CA SER A 469 -2.92 10.35 -7.68
C SER A 469 -2.80 11.14 -8.98
N GLN A 470 -3.26 12.39 -8.96
CA GLN A 470 -3.14 13.32 -10.09
C GLN A 470 -1.68 13.68 -10.42
N VAL A 471 -0.75 13.55 -9.47
CA VAL A 471 0.68 13.82 -9.67
C VAL A 471 1.27 12.93 -10.75
N VAL A 472 0.80 11.67 -10.85
CA VAL A 472 1.25 10.71 -11.86
C VAL A 472 0.96 11.19 -13.27
N THR A 473 -0.28 11.61 -13.51
CA THR A 473 -0.70 12.17 -14.79
C THR A 473 0.12 13.41 -15.13
N GLU A 474 0.36 14.28 -14.15
CA GLU A 474 1.07 15.54 -14.35
C GLU A 474 2.54 15.31 -14.77
N TYR A 475 3.31 14.48 -14.06
CA TYR A 475 4.71 14.26 -14.47
C TYR A 475 4.81 13.47 -15.79
N LEU A 476 3.87 12.58 -16.11
CA LEU A 476 3.84 11.88 -17.40
C LEU A 476 3.57 12.85 -18.55
N ASN A 477 2.71 13.85 -18.34
CA ASN A 477 2.48 14.93 -19.30
C ASN A 477 3.73 15.82 -19.46
N GLN A 478 4.33 16.26 -18.35
CA GLN A 478 5.52 17.11 -18.38
C GLN A 478 6.72 16.41 -19.03
N ALA A 479 6.88 15.09 -18.84
CA ALA A 479 7.90 14.29 -19.51
C ALA A 479 7.59 13.99 -21.00
N GLY A 480 6.41 14.38 -21.48
CA GLY A 480 5.93 14.08 -22.84
C GLY A 480 5.73 12.59 -23.09
N LEU A 481 5.38 11.81 -22.05
CA LEU A 481 5.21 10.35 -22.10
C LEU A 481 3.75 9.91 -22.10
N MET A 482 2.82 10.76 -21.64
CA MET A 482 1.39 10.40 -21.62
C MET A 482 0.87 10.09 -23.03
N GLY A 483 1.18 10.93 -24.03
CA GLY A 483 0.76 10.69 -25.41
C GLY A 483 1.31 9.37 -26.01
N ASP A 484 2.49 8.93 -25.55
CA ASP A 484 3.07 7.64 -25.95
C ASP A 484 2.25 6.47 -25.36
N LEU A 485 1.84 6.56 -24.09
CA LEU A 485 0.97 5.59 -23.42
C LEU A 485 -0.42 5.55 -24.07
N GLU A 486 -1.01 6.72 -24.32
CA GLU A 486 -2.31 6.86 -24.97
C GLU A 486 -2.34 6.26 -26.39
N THR A 487 -1.24 6.37 -27.14
CA THR A 487 -1.11 5.73 -28.47
C THR A 487 -1.25 4.21 -28.40
N LEU A 488 -0.89 3.60 -27.27
CA LEU A 488 -1.07 2.18 -26.99
C LEU A 488 -2.39 1.86 -26.24
N GLY A 489 -3.27 2.85 -26.07
CA GLY A 489 -4.57 2.71 -25.42
C GLY A 489 -4.54 2.82 -23.90
N PHE A 490 -3.39 3.10 -23.28
CA PHE A 490 -3.28 3.35 -21.84
C PHE A 490 -3.73 4.77 -21.49
N HIS A 491 -5.01 5.05 -21.71
CA HIS A 491 -5.65 6.29 -21.26
C HIS A 491 -5.97 6.22 -19.77
N VAL A 492 -5.97 7.39 -19.12
CA VAL A 492 -6.43 7.54 -17.74
C VAL A 492 -7.91 7.15 -17.67
N ILE A 493 -8.23 6.17 -16.82
CA ILE A 493 -9.62 5.69 -16.64
C ILE A 493 -10.30 6.26 -15.40
N GLY A 494 -9.54 6.91 -14.51
CA GLY A 494 -9.97 7.40 -13.20
C GLY A 494 -8.84 7.28 -12.16
N TYR A 495 -9.01 7.93 -11.02
CA TYR A 495 -8.04 7.92 -9.91
C TYR A 495 -8.57 7.08 -8.74
N GLY A 496 -8.42 5.76 -8.84
CA GLY A 496 -8.90 4.82 -7.82
C GLY A 496 -8.41 3.38 -8.06
N CYS A 497 -8.82 2.46 -7.19
CA CYS A 497 -8.29 1.09 -7.14
C CYS A 497 -8.53 0.28 -8.42
N ALA A 498 -9.69 0.50 -9.08
CA ALA A 498 -10.03 -0.07 -10.38
C ALA A 498 -9.71 -1.58 -10.51
N THR A 499 -8.92 -1.99 -11.50
CA THR A 499 -8.56 -3.40 -11.74
C THR A 499 -7.92 -4.08 -10.53
N CYS A 500 -7.17 -3.34 -9.69
CA CYS A 500 -6.50 -3.92 -8.52
C CYS A 500 -7.47 -4.55 -7.51
N ILE A 501 -8.67 -3.99 -7.38
CA ILE A 501 -9.71 -4.50 -6.47
C ILE A 501 -10.74 -5.40 -7.18
N GLY A 502 -10.57 -5.64 -8.48
CA GLY A 502 -11.53 -6.38 -9.30
C GLY A 502 -12.58 -5.52 -9.99
N ASN A 503 -12.52 -4.20 -9.83
CA ASN A 503 -13.38 -3.24 -10.54
C ASN A 503 -12.92 -3.03 -12.00
N SER A 504 -12.61 -4.13 -12.67
CA SER A 504 -12.05 -4.16 -14.02
C SER A 504 -13.08 -3.89 -15.12
N GLY A 505 -14.38 -3.87 -14.81
CA GLY A 505 -15.48 -3.65 -15.75
C GLY A 505 -15.57 -4.71 -16.87
N PRO A 506 -16.55 -4.63 -17.77
CA PRO A 506 -16.79 -5.68 -18.77
C PRO A 506 -15.67 -5.76 -19.82
N LEU A 507 -15.39 -6.97 -20.32
CA LEU A 507 -14.63 -7.17 -21.55
C LEU A 507 -15.47 -6.79 -22.78
N PRO A 508 -14.85 -6.50 -23.94
CA PRO A 508 -15.59 -6.38 -25.19
C PRO A 508 -16.40 -7.65 -25.48
N GLU A 509 -17.65 -7.49 -25.89
CA GLU A 509 -18.55 -8.62 -26.16
C GLU A 509 -17.96 -9.66 -27.13
N PRO A 510 -17.30 -9.30 -28.25
CA PRO A 510 -16.65 -10.30 -29.11
C PRO A 510 -15.54 -11.09 -28.42
N VAL A 511 -14.81 -10.46 -27.49
CA VAL A 511 -13.72 -11.09 -26.73
C VAL A 511 -14.30 -12.04 -25.68
N SER A 512 -15.30 -11.58 -24.92
CA SER A 512 -16.05 -12.40 -23.95
C SER A 512 -16.63 -13.64 -24.62
N LYS A 513 -17.29 -13.45 -25.76
CA LYS A 513 -17.85 -14.54 -26.57
C LYS A 513 -16.77 -15.53 -27.03
N ALA A 514 -15.64 -15.05 -27.54
CA ALA A 514 -14.55 -15.93 -27.96
C ALA A 514 -13.94 -16.73 -26.80
N ILE A 515 -13.79 -16.12 -25.61
CA ILE A 515 -13.34 -16.82 -24.40
C ILE A 515 -14.30 -17.96 -24.03
N ALA A 516 -15.61 -17.67 -24.04
CA ALA A 516 -16.63 -18.65 -23.70
C ALA A 516 -16.73 -19.77 -24.75
N ASP A 517 -16.83 -19.43 -26.05
CA ASP A 517 -16.98 -20.37 -27.17
C ASP A 517 -15.75 -21.29 -27.30
N GLY A 518 -14.55 -20.76 -27.01
CA GLY A 518 -13.30 -21.53 -27.01
C GLY A 518 -12.99 -22.22 -25.68
N ASN A 519 -13.78 -21.99 -24.63
CA ASN A 519 -13.52 -22.41 -23.25
C ASN A 519 -12.07 -22.06 -22.79
N LEU A 520 -11.59 -20.88 -23.18
CA LEU A 520 -10.20 -20.47 -23.09
C LEU A 520 -9.79 -20.12 -21.65
N SER A 521 -8.52 -20.37 -21.33
CA SER A 521 -7.84 -19.83 -20.15
C SER A 521 -7.20 -18.49 -20.51
N ALA A 522 -8.04 -17.46 -20.54
CA ALA A 522 -7.61 -16.08 -20.79
C ALA A 522 -6.78 -15.54 -19.61
N CYS A 523 -5.92 -14.57 -19.92
CA CYS A 523 -4.96 -14.00 -18.98
C CYS A 523 -5.19 -12.51 -18.73
N SER A 524 -4.82 -12.05 -17.54
CA SER A 524 -4.59 -10.63 -17.25
C SER A 524 -3.16 -10.39 -16.81
N VAL A 525 -2.64 -9.21 -17.14
CA VAL A 525 -1.37 -8.70 -16.62
C VAL A 525 -1.65 -7.34 -15.99
N LEU A 526 -1.34 -7.18 -14.70
CA LEU A 526 -1.62 -5.97 -13.95
C LEU A 526 -0.48 -5.59 -13.02
N SER A 527 -0.30 -4.29 -12.79
CA SER A 527 0.67 -3.79 -11.79
C SER A 527 0.10 -3.74 -10.36
N GLY A 528 -0.75 -4.71 -10.03
CA GLY A 528 -1.36 -4.87 -8.71
C GLY A 528 -0.48 -5.64 -7.72
N ASN A 529 -1.09 -6.05 -6.62
CA ASN A 529 -0.48 -6.88 -5.58
C ASN A 529 -1.23 -8.21 -5.32
N ARG A 530 -2.43 -8.39 -5.87
CA ARG A 530 -3.24 -9.62 -5.75
C ARG A 530 -3.72 -10.12 -7.11
N ASN A 531 -3.62 -11.43 -7.29
CA ASN A 531 -3.90 -12.15 -8.54
C ASN A 531 -4.66 -13.46 -8.31
N PHE A 532 -5.40 -13.56 -7.20
CA PHE A 532 -6.25 -14.72 -6.93
C PHE A 532 -7.26 -14.96 -8.06
N GLU A 533 -7.56 -16.23 -8.33
CA GLU A 533 -8.55 -16.62 -9.34
C GLU A 533 -9.90 -15.95 -9.06
N GLY A 534 -10.54 -15.38 -10.09
CA GLY A 534 -11.81 -14.65 -9.97
C GLY A 534 -11.73 -13.27 -9.32
N ARG A 535 -10.57 -12.86 -8.77
CA ARG A 535 -10.41 -11.53 -8.14
C ARG A 535 -10.34 -10.40 -9.16
N VAL A 536 -9.57 -10.58 -10.24
CA VAL A 536 -9.30 -9.50 -11.20
C VAL A 536 -10.47 -9.28 -12.16
N HIS A 537 -11.00 -10.35 -12.75
CA HIS A 537 -12.15 -10.34 -13.64
C HIS A 537 -12.76 -11.74 -13.70
N ALA A 538 -14.09 -11.85 -13.80
CA ALA A 538 -14.80 -13.13 -13.75
C ALA A 538 -14.47 -14.08 -14.92
N GLU A 539 -14.15 -13.52 -16.08
CA GLU A 539 -13.83 -14.28 -17.30
C GLU A 539 -12.33 -14.61 -17.44
N VAL A 540 -11.49 -14.21 -16.47
CA VAL A 540 -10.03 -14.42 -16.52
C VAL A 540 -9.61 -15.43 -15.46
N ARG A 541 -9.03 -16.56 -15.91
CA ARG A 541 -8.60 -17.65 -15.03
C ARG A 541 -7.17 -17.48 -14.53
N MET A 542 -6.31 -16.82 -15.32
CA MET A 542 -4.87 -16.68 -15.03
C MET A 542 -4.48 -15.21 -14.91
N ASN A 543 -3.94 -14.80 -13.75
CA ASN A 543 -3.64 -13.40 -13.49
C ASN A 543 -2.16 -13.23 -13.10
N TYR A 544 -1.48 -12.29 -13.75
CA TYR A 544 -0.05 -12.06 -13.53
C TYR A 544 0.21 -10.65 -13.02
N LEU A 545 0.88 -10.57 -11.87
CA LEU A 545 1.44 -9.33 -11.35
C LEU A 545 2.73 -9.02 -12.10
N ALA A 546 2.88 -7.77 -12.57
CA ALA A 546 4.07 -7.35 -13.30
C ALA A 546 4.33 -5.85 -13.13
N SER A 547 5.56 -5.41 -13.39
CA SER A 547 5.87 -3.98 -13.40
C SER A 547 5.08 -3.25 -14.51
N PRO A 548 4.72 -1.96 -14.34
CA PRO A 548 4.07 -1.18 -15.39
C PRO A 548 4.71 -1.27 -16.79
N PRO A 549 6.06 -1.28 -16.95
CA PRO A 549 6.68 -1.51 -18.25
C PRO A 549 6.37 -2.90 -18.84
N LEU A 550 6.33 -3.95 -18.02
CA LEU A 550 5.94 -5.29 -18.47
C LEU A 550 4.46 -5.38 -18.81
N VAL A 551 3.58 -4.66 -18.10
CA VAL A 551 2.16 -4.56 -18.48
C VAL A 551 2.03 -4.02 -19.92
N VAL A 552 2.78 -2.97 -20.27
CA VAL A 552 2.81 -2.45 -21.65
C VAL A 552 3.34 -3.49 -22.63
N ALA A 553 4.43 -4.19 -22.29
CA ALA A 553 5.02 -5.23 -23.14
C ALA A 553 4.05 -6.38 -23.43
N TYR A 554 3.35 -6.88 -22.41
CA TYR A 554 2.36 -7.95 -22.55
C TYR A 554 1.08 -7.50 -23.26
N ALA A 555 0.70 -6.22 -23.18
CA ALA A 555 -0.38 -5.67 -24.00
C ALA A 555 -0.04 -5.69 -25.51
N ILE A 556 1.22 -5.38 -25.85
CA ILE A 556 1.70 -5.42 -27.24
C ILE A 556 1.79 -6.87 -27.74
N ALA A 557 2.32 -7.78 -26.91
CA ALA A 557 2.40 -9.20 -27.25
C ALA A 557 1.00 -9.81 -27.41
N GLY A 558 0.07 -9.47 -26.52
CA GLY A 558 -1.30 -9.99 -26.46
C GLY A 558 -1.40 -11.44 -26.00
N THR A 559 -0.31 -12.01 -25.47
CA THR A 559 -0.21 -13.39 -24.99
C THR A 559 0.87 -13.51 -23.92
N MET A 560 0.71 -14.48 -23.01
CA MET A 560 1.70 -14.88 -22.00
C MET A 560 2.92 -15.60 -22.57
#